data_AF-A0A834Z808-F1
#
_entry.id   AF-A0A834Z808-F1
#
_cell.length_a   1.000
_cell.length_b   1.000
_cell.length_c   1.000
_cell.angle_alpha   90.00
_cell.angle_beta   90.00
_cell.angle_gamma   90.00
#
_symmetry.space_group_name_H-M   'P 1'
#
loop_
_entity.id
_entity.type
_entity.pdbx_description
1 polymer ?
#
loop_
_entity_poly.entity_id
_entity_poly.type
_entity_poly.pdbx_seq_one_letter_code
_entity_poly.pdbx_strand_id
1 'polypeptide(L)'
;MRKTPSIRVSSLSSKKKPKSTSTPPTCLPSLLRRAFFFLRRRRRVERMPKVKTNRVKYPNGWELIEPTLRELEGKMREAENDPHDGKRKCETLWPIFKIAHQKSRYIFDLYIRRKEISKELYEFCLDQGYADRNLIAKWKKSGYERLCCLRCIQPRDHNFATTCVCRVPKHLREEKVIECVHCGCRGCASGD
;
A
#
# COMPACT_ATOMS: atom_id res chain seq x y z
N MET A 1 -20.90 60.84 23.80
CA MET A 1 -19.54 61.36 24.08
C MET A 1 -18.50 60.50 23.36
N ARG A 2 -17.62 61.16 22.60
CA ARG A 2 -16.20 60.83 22.32
C ARG A 2 -15.92 59.42 21.74
N LYS A 3 -15.87 59.30 20.41
CA LYS A 3 -14.67 59.44 19.54
C LYS A 3 -13.83 58.15 19.49
N THR A 4 -13.90 57.50 18.34
CA THR A 4 -12.88 56.60 17.78
C THR A 4 -11.50 57.26 17.79
N PRO A 5 -10.40 56.53 18.02
CA PRO A 5 -9.08 56.97 17.63
C PRO A 5 -8.73 56.39 16.25
N SER A 6 -8.64 57.29 15.29
CA SER A 6 -7.83 57.14 14.08
C SER A 6 -6.37 57.30 14.47
N ILE A 7 -5.50 56.35 14.10
CA ILE A 7 -4.07 56.61 13.95
C ILE A 7 -3.69 56.33 12.50
N ARG A 8 -3.07 57.35 11.92
CA ARG A 8 -2.72 57.51 10.52
C ARG A 8 -1.30 56.99 10.28
N VAL A 9 -1.19 56.11 9.28
CA VAL A 9 -0.14 55.96 8.25
C VAL A 9 1.32 56.30 8.61
N SER A 10 2.21 55.33 8.43
CA SER A 10 3.57 55.58 7.94
C SER A 10 4.04 54.39 7.09
N SER A 11 4.14 54.64 5.79
CA SER A 11 4.81 53.84 4.77
C SER A 11 6.26 53.52 5.14
N LEU A 12 6.73 52.29 4.91
CA LEU A 12 8.14 52.00 4.56
C LEU A 12 8.30 50.58 4.00
N SER A 13 8.47 50.53 2.69
CA SER A 13 9.51 49.79 1.97
C SER A 13 9.57 48.26 2.05
N SER A 14 9.19 47.66 0.92
CA SER A 14 9.64 46.35 0.43
C SER A 14 11.11 46.06 0.74
N LYS A 15 11.40 45.05 1.55
CA LYS A 15 12.72 44.40 1.59
C LYS A 15 12.58 42.90 1.37
N LYS A 16 12.98 42.49 0.18
CA LYS A 16 13.22 41.11 -0.28
C LYS A 16 14.11 40.37 0.72
N LYS A 17 13.71 39.16 1.15
CA LYS A 17 14.60 38.24 1.86
C LYS A 17 15.72 37.77 0.91
N PRO A 18 16.96 37.62 1.40
CA PRO A 18 18.14 37.36 0.58
C PRO A 18 18.18 35.90 0.09
N LYS A 19 18.55 35.73 -1.18
CA LYS A 19 18.94 34.46 -1.78
C LYS A 19 20.28 34.02 -1.18
N SER A 20 20.30 32.92 -0.43
CA SER A 20 21.54 32.29 0.00
C SER A 20 22.17 31.54 -1.17
N THR A 21 23.20 32.14 -1.76
CA THR A 21 24.15 31.50 -2.65
C THR A 21 25.17 30.73 -1.81
N SER A 22 25.11 29.40 -1.80
CA SER A 22 26.23 28.57 -1.39
C SER A 22 26.82 27.88 -2.62
N THR A 23 28.08 28.21 -2.88
CA THR A 23 28.96 27.64 -3.90
C THR A 23 29.24 26.16 -3.64
N PRO A 24 29.46 25.35 -4.69
CA PRO A 24 29.69 23.92 -4.56
C PRO A 24 31.12 23.60 -4.11
N PRO A 25 31.36 22.53 -3.33
CA PRO A 25 32.71 22.02 -3.13
C PRO A 25 33.20 21.35 -4.43
N THR A 26 34.32 21.87 -4.91
CA THR A 26 35.13 21.35 -6.01
C THR A 26 35.76 20.00 -5.67
N CYS A 27 35.91 19.17 -6.71
CA CYS A 27 36.81 18.03 -6.83
C CYS A 27 36.45 16.73 -6.07
N LEU A 28 35.64 15.90 -6.73
CA LEU A 28 35.65 14.44 -6.55
C LEU A 28 35.90 13.76 -7.91
N PRO A 29 36.75 12.72 -8.00
CA PRO A 29 37.19 12.12 -9.26
C PRO A 29 36.03 11.59 -10.13
N SER A 30 36.20 11.75 -11.44
CA SER A 30 35.22 11.55 -12.52
C SER A 30 34.75 10.11 -12.76
N LEU A 31 35.27 9.11 -12.05
CA LEU A 31 34.95 7.69 -12.29
C LEU A 31 33.88 7.09 -11.38
N LEU A 32 33.46 7.77 -10.30
CA LEU A 32 32.40 7.28 -9.39
C LEU A 32 31.05 7.99 -9.53
N ARG A 33 30.89 8.91 -10.50
CA ARG A 33 29.59 9.53 -10.84
C ARG A 33 28.77 8.71 -11.84
N ARG A 34 29.37 7.75 -12.55
CA ARG A 34 28.64 6.84 -13.46
C ARG A 34 27.89 5.72 -12.73
N ALA A 35 28.26 5.38 -11.49
CA ALA A 35 27.60 4.30 -10.74
C ALA A 35 26.35 4.75 -9.97
N PHE A 36 26.25 6.01 -9.54
CA PHE A 36 25.13 6.46 -8.70
C PHE A 36 23.90 6.98 -9.47
N PHE A 37 24.05 7.31 -10.76
CA PHE A 37 22.92 7.70 -11.61
C PHE A 37 22.17 6.49 -12.20
N PHE A 38 22.70 5.27 -12.04
CA PHE A 38 22.17 4.07 -12.70
C PHE A 38 21.04 3.36 -11.94
N LEU A 39 20.61 3.85 -10.76
CA LEU A 39 19.62 3.15 -9.92
C LEU A 39 18.40 4.00 -9.52
N ARG A 40 18.11 5.07 -10.27
CA ARG A 40 17.00 5.96 -9.94
C ARG A 40 16.03 6.25 -11.08
N ARG A 41 15.72 5.22 -11.86
CA ARG A 41 14.47 5.14 -12.64
C ARG A 41 13.91 3.71 -12.62
N ARG A 42 13.57 3.20 -11.43
CA ARG A 42 12.52 2.19 -11.37
C ARG A 42 11.23 2.89 -11.78
N ARG A 43 10.83 2.74 -13.05
CA ARG A 43 9.49 3.09 -13.51
C ARG A 43 8.52 2.46 -12.50
N ARG A 44 7.83 3.31 -11.75
CA ARG A 44 6.64 2.89 -11.03
C ARG A 44 5.65 2.54 -12.13
N VAL A 45 5.58 1.26 -12.50
CA VAL A 45 4.53 0.77 -13.37
C VAL A 45 3.27 0.83 -12.51
N GLU A 46 2.60 1.97 -12.53
CA GLU A 46 1.20 2.05 -12.17
C GLU A 46 0.47 1.20 -13.21
N ARG A 47 0.37 -0.10 -12.89
CA ARG A 47 -0.36 -1.07 -13.68
C ARG A 47 -1.83 -0.73 -13.54
N MET A 48 -2.38 0.00 -14.52
CA MET A 48 -3.82 -0.03 -14.76
C MET A 48 -4.26 -1.51 -14.80
N PRO A 49 -5.40 -1.85 -14.18
CA PRO A 49 -5.93 -3.21 -14.27
C PRO A 49 -6.04 -3.56 -15.75
N LYS A 50 -5.38 -4.64 -16.17
CA LYS A 50 -5.41 -5.05 -17.57
C LYS A 50 -6.84 -5.44 -17.89
N VAL A 51 -7.50 -4.64 -18.71
CA VAL A 51 -8.81 -4.98 -19.26
C VAL A 51 -8.65 -6.32 -19.98
N LYS A 52 -9.41 -7.32 -19.53
CA LYS A 52 -9.39 -8.67 -20.10
C LYS A 52 -9.84 -8.55 -21.56
N THR A 53 -8.89 -8.63 -22.50
CA THR A 53 -9.18 -8.65 -23.94
C THR A 53 -9.14 -10.09 -24.42
N ASN A 54 -9.88 -10.41 -25.50
CA ASN A 54 -9.94 -11.75 -26.11
C ASN A 54 -8.58 -12.31 -26.59
N ARG A 55 -7.48 -11.56 -26.45
CA ARG A 55 -6.13 -11.93 -26.90
C ARG A 55 -5.29 -12.61 -25.81
N VAL A 56 -5.81 -12.75 -24.59
CA VAL A 56 -5.06 -13.34 -23.48
C VAL A 56 -5.10 -14.86 -23.57
N LYS A 57 -3.95 -15.48 -23.80
CA LYS A 57 -3.80 -16.94 -23.73
C LYS A 57 -3.70 -17.36 -22.26
N TYR A 58 -4.65 -18.19 -21.82
CA TYR A 58 -4.62 -18.74 -20.47
C TYR A 58 -3.68 -19.96 -20.42
N PRO A 59 -2.82 -20.06 -19.40
CA PRO A 59 -1.95 -21.22 -19.20
C PRO A 59 -2.73 -22.39 -18.59
N ASN A 60 -2.14 -23.59 -18.64
CA ASN A 60 -2.74 -24.82 -18.14
C ASN A 60 -3.12 -24.72 -16.65
N GLY A 61 -4.31 -25.20 -16.30
CA GLY A 61 -4.84 -25.19 -14.92
C GLY A 61 -5.62 -23.94 -14.53
N TRP A 62 -5.87 -23.00 -15.46
CA TRP A 62 -6.70 -21.81 -15.22
C TRP A 62 -8.15 -22.15 -14.83
N GLU A 63 -8.71 -23.20 -15.41
CA GLU A 63 -10.11 -23.61 -15.21
C GLU A 63 -10.45 -23.90 -13.74
N LEU A 64 -9.50 -24.40 -12.96
CA LEU A 64 -9.69 -24.72 -11.54
C LEU A 64 -9.79 -23.48 -10.65
N ILE A 65 -9.11 -22.39 -11.01
CA ILE A 65 -9.01 -21.17 -10.21
C ILE A 65 -9.97 -20.07 -10.67
N GLU A 66 -10.41 -20.13 -11.93
CA GLU A 66 -11.31 -19.15 -12.51
C GLU A 66 -12.61 -18.92 -11.70
N PRO A 67 -13.37 -19.96 -11.29
CA PRO A 67 -14.65 -19.74 -10.62
C PRO A 67 -14.46 -18.99 -9.29
N THR A 68 -13.48 -19.39 -8.49
CA THR A 68 -13.20 -18.76 -7.19
C THR A 68 -12.70 -17.33 -7.33
N LEU A 69 -11.86 -17.04 -8.34
CA LEU A 69 -11.40 -15.68 -8.62
C LEU A 69 -12.56 -14.79 -9.09
N ARG A 70 -13.46 -15.31 -9.92
CA ARG A 70 -14.64 -14.56 -10.39
C ARG A 70 -15.59 -14.25 -9.23
N GLU A 71 -15.80 -15.18 -8.31
CA GLU A 71 -16.58 -14.93 -7.09
C GLU A 71 -15.98 -13.83 -6.22
N LEU A 72 -14.65 -13.83 -6.04
CA LEU A 72 -13.95 -12.80 -5.27
C LEU A 72 -13.97 -11.43 -5.96
N GLU A 73 -13.90 -11.40 -7.29
CA GLU A 73 -14.09 -10.18 -8.09
C GLU A 73 -15.53 -9.64 -7.98
N GLY A 74 -16.53 -10.52 -8.00
CA GLY A 74 -17.92 -10.16 -7.74
C GLY A 74 -18.10 -9.49 -6.38
N LYS A 75 -17.57 -10.12 -5.31
CA LYS A 75 -17.58 -9.55 -3.95
C LYS A 75 -16.86 -8.21 -3.85
N MET A 76 -15.78 -8.02 -4.61
CA MET A 76 -15.06 -6.73 -4.63
C MET A 76 -15.92 -5.64 -5.23
N ARG A 77 -16.63 -5.93 -6.33
CA ARG A 77 -17.55 -5.00 -6.98
C ARG A 77 -18.77 -4.67 -6.10
N GLU A 78 -19.28 -5.65 -5.37
CA GLU A 78 -20.34 -5.44 -4.36
C GLU A 78 -19.85 -4.49 -3.26
N ALA A 79 -18.68 -4.77 -2.68
CA ALA A 79 -18.10 -3.93 -1.63
C ALA A 79 -17.77 -2.49 -2.08
N GLU A 80 -17.46 -2.29 -3.36
CA GLU A 80 -17.28 -0.95 -3.94
C GLU A 80 -18.60 -0.19 -4.11
N ASN A 81 -19.69 -0.89 -4.43
CA ASN A 81 -21.02 -0.30 -4.62
C ASN A 81 -21.81 -0.13 -3.33
N ASP A 82 -21.39 -0.77 -2.24
CA ASP A 82 -22.08 -0.73 -0.96
C ASP A 82 -22.28 0.71 -0.46
N PRO A 83 -23.50 1.08 -0.02
CA PRO A 83 -23.74 2.39 0.54
C PRO A 83 -22.94 2.56 1.84
N HIS A 84 -22.47 3.78 2.04
CA HIS A 84 -21.54 4.13 3.12
C HIS A 84 -22.27 4.63 4.37
N ASP A 85 -23.61 4.50 4.40
CA ASP A 85 -24.47 5.13 5.39
C ASP A 85 -24.29 4.50 6.78
N GLY A 86 -24.00 5.34 7.77
CA GLY A 86 -23.76 4.93 9.17
C GLY A 86 -22.37 4.35 9.48
N LYS A 87 -21.48 4.17 8.49
CA LYS A 87 -20.11 3.65 8.71
C LYS A 87 -19.10 4.78 8.82
N ARG A 88 -18.02 4.56 9.58
CA ARG A 88 -16.87 5.49 9.57
C ARG A 88 -16.20 5.46 8.20
N LYS A 89 -15.66 6.60 7.74
CA LYS A 89 -14.94 6.72 6.44
C LYS A 89 -13.87 5.63 6.24
N CYS A 90 -13.22 5.22 7.34
CA CYS A 90 -12.20 4.17 7.31
C CYS A 90 -12.82 2.78 7.12
N GLU A 91 -13.96 2.52 7.77
CA GLU A 91 -14.64 1.23 7.77
C GLU A 91 -15.21 0.85 6.41
N THR A 92 -15.62 1.84 5.62
CA THR A 92 -16.06 1.62 4.24
C THR A 92 -15.01 0.88 3.41
N LEU A 93 -13.72 1.15 3.64
CA LEU A 93 -12.63 0.55 2.86
C LEU A 93 -12.18 -0.81 3.39
N TRP A 94 -12.57 -1.20 4.61
CA TRP A 94 -12.11 -2.44 5.23
C TRP A 94 -12.51 -3.70 4.44
N PRO A 95 -13.76 -3.84 3.94
CA PRO A 95 -14.15 -4.97 3.09
C PRO A 95 -13.27 -5.10 1.84
N ILE A 96 -12.93 -3.99 1.20
CA ILE A 96 -12.07 -3.97 -0.01
C ILE A 96 -10.69 -4.56 0.32
N PHE A 97 -10.06 -4.10 1.41
CA PHE A 97 -8.77 -4.64 1.84
C PHE A 97 -8.85 -6.12 2.24
N LYS A 98 -9.95 -6.54 2.88
CA LYS A 98 -10.16 -7.93 3.28
C LYS A 98 -10.26 -8.84 2.06
N ILE A 99 -11.01 -8.45 1.03
CA ILE A 99 -11.18 -9.22 -0.21
C ILE A 99 -9.86 -9.26 -1.00
N ALA A 100 -9.15 -8.12 -1.10
CA ALA A 100 -7.84 -8.07 -1.77
C ALA A 100 -6.80 -8.98 -1.09
N HIS A 101 -6.78 -8.99 0.25
CA HIS A 101 -5.95 -9.90 1.04
C HIS A 101 -6.34 -11.35 0.79
N GLN A 102 -7.64 -11.68 0.84
CA GLN A 102 -8.15 -13.03 0.62
C GLN A 102 -7.79 -13.55 -0.78
N LYS A 103 -7.96 -12.71 -1.82
CA LYS A 103 -7.60 -13.03 -3.21
C LYS A 103 -6.11 -13.35 -3.34
N SER A 104 -5.25 -12.48 -2.79
CA SER A 104 -3.80 -12.72 -2.80
C SER A 104 -3.40 -13.96 -2.00
N ARG A 105 -4.09 -14.23 -0.89
CA ARG A 105 -3.78 -15.37 -0.02
C ARG A 105 -4.18 -16.70 -0.65
N TYR A 106 -5.32 -16.75 -1.33
CA TYR A 106 -5.77 -17.92 -2.06
C TYR A 106 -4.73 -18.38 -3.09
N ILE A 107 -4.25 -17.46 -3.94
CA ILE A 107 -3.22 -17.75 -4.95
C ILE A 107 -1.89 -18.18 -4.28
N PHE A 108 -1.52 -17.52 -3.18
CA PHE A 108 -0.30 -17.85 -2.44
C PHE A 108 -0.34 -19.26 -1.83
N ASP A 109 -1.44 -19.63 -1.19
CA ASP A 109 -1.61 -20.93 -0.54
C ASP A 109 -1.67 -22.07 -1.58
N LEU A 110 -2.32 -21.85 -2.73
CA LEU A 110 -2.34 -22.82 -3.82
C LEU A 110 -0.94 -23.10 -4.39
N TYR A 111 -0.08 -22.08 -4.47
CA TYR A 111 1.28 -22.25 -4.99
C TYR A 111 2.25 -22.82 -3.95
N ILE A 112 2.24 -22.30 -2.72
CA ILE A 112 3.24 -22.67 -1.70
C ILE A 112 2.85 -23.90 -0.89
N ARG A 113 1.59 -23.98 -0.42
CA ARG A 113 1.15 -25.06 0.46
C ARG A 113 0.71 -26.28 -0.34
N ARG A 114 -0.25 -26.08 -1.26
CA ARG A 114 -0.86 -27.19 -2.02
C ARG A 114 -0.07 -27.59 -3.27
N LYS A 115 0.64 -26.64 -3.89
CA LYS A 115 1.43 -26.82 -5.13
C LYS A 115 0.60 -27.38 -6.31
N GLU A 116 -0.69 -27.04 -6.35
CA GLU A 116 -1.60 -27.45 -7.44
C GLU A 116 -1.41 -26.59 -8.70
N ILE A 117 -0.77 -25.42 -8.56
CA ILE A 117 -0.57 -24.45 -9.64
C ILE A 117 0.85 -24.51 -10.20
N SER A 118 0.97 -24.50 -11.53
CA SER A 118 2.26 -24.36 -12.22
C SER A 118 2.88 -22.98 -12.01
N LYS A 119 4.21 -22.89 -12.09
CA LYS A 119 4.94 -21.61 -11.96
C LYS A 119 4.47 -20.58 -12.99
N GLU A 120 4.19 -21.00 -14.22
CA GLU A 120 3.73 -20.15 -15.31
C GLU A 120 2.37 -19.50 -14.99
N LEU A 121 1.42 -20.28 -14.49
CA LEU A 121 0.10 -19.78 -14.10
C LEU A 121 0.21 -18.81 -12.90
N TYR A 122 1.08 -19.10 -11.95
CA TYR A 122 1.33 -18.20 -10.82
C TYR A 122 1.92 -16.85 -11.26
N GLU A 123 2.91 -16.85 -12.17
CA GLU A 123 3.49 -15.61 -12.71
C GLU A 123 2.47 -14.82 -13.55
N PHE A 124 1.65 -15.51 -14.34
CA PHE A 124 0.54 -14.91 -15.06
C PHE A 124 -0.44 -14.20 -14.11
N CYS A 125 -0.82 -14.83 -13.00
CA CYS A 125 -1.71 -14.23 -12.01
C CYS A 125 -1.13 -12.95 -11.41
N LEU A 126 0.18 -12.91 -11.15
CA LEU A 126 0.87 -11.72 -10.64
C LEU A 126 0.97 -10.60 -11.69
N ASP A 127 1.07 -10.93 -12.97
CA ASP A 127 1.23 -9.97 -14.06
C ASP A 127 -0.09 -9.38 -14.55
N GLN A 128 -1.19 -10.11 -14.36
CA GLN A 128 -2.55 -9.60 -14.56
C GLN A 128 -3.08 -8.81 -13.35
N GLY A 129 -2.44 -8.96 -12.18
CA GLY A 129 -2.86 -8.25 -10.95
C GLY A 129 -3.97 -8.96 -10.18
N TYR A 130 -4.11 -10.28 -10.35
CA TYR A 130 -4.97 -11.09 -9.47
C TYR A 130 -4.39 -11.22 -8.06
N ALA A 131 -3.08 -11.05 -7.88
CA ALA A 131 -2.46 -11.02 -6.56
C ALA A 131 -1.38 -9.95 -6.43
N ASP A 132 -1.20 -9.46 -5.20
CA ASP A 132 -0.22 -8.43 -4.89
C ASP A 132 1.20 -9.00 -4.73
N ARG A 133 2.05 -8.77 -5.74
CA ARG A 133 3.46 -9.19 -5.74
C ARG A 133 4.22 -8.68 -4.50
N ASN A 134 3.95 -7.44 -4.09
CA ASN A 134 4.61 -6.81 -2.94
C ASN A 134 4.17 -7.43 -1.61
N LEU A 135 2.89 -7.76 -1.47
CA LEU A 135 2.35 -8.36 -0.24
C LEU A 135 2.87 -9.79 -0.09
N ILE A 136 2.84 -10.57 -1.17
CA ILE A 136 3.39 -11.94 -1.16
C ILE A 136 4.89 -11.95 -0.85
N ALA A 137 5.65 -11.00 -1.40
CA ALA A 137 7.07 -10.87 -1.07
C ALA A 137 7.32 -10.63 0.43
N LYS A 138 6.37 -10.00 1.14
CA LYS A 138 6.44 -9.84 2.60
C LYS A 138 6.08 -11.13 3.33
N TRP A 139 5.07 -11.87 2.90
CA TRP A 139 4.69 -13.15 3.52
C TRP A 139 5.79 -14.21 3.46
N LYS A 140 6.67 -14.15 2.46
CA LYS A 140 7.86 -15.03 2.39
C LYS A 140 8.92 -14.72 3.45
N LYS A 141 8.86 -13.55 4.11
CA LYS A 141 9.78 -13.17 5.18
C LYS A 141 9.25 -13.64 6.52
N SER A 142 10.14 -14.17 7.36
CA SER A 142 9.82 -14.55 8.74
C SER A 142 9.26 -13.35 9.52
N GLY A 143 8.25 -13.60 10.36
CA GLY A 143 7.56 -12.57 11.14
C GLY A 143 6.49 -11.75 10.39
N TYR A 144 6.32 -11.95 9.08
CA TYR A 144 5.30 -11.27 8.27
C TYR A 144 4.31 -12.22 7.62
N GLU A 145 4.30 -13.50 7.98
CA GLU A 145 3.46 -14.54 7.36
C GLU A 145 1.96 -14.25 7.40
N ARG A 146 1.48 -13.53 8.44
CA ARG A 146 0.08 -13.14 8.64
C ARG A 146 -0.18 -11.64 8.41
N LEU A 147 0.70 -10.96 7.68
CA LEU A 147 0.60 -9.52 7.43
C LEU A 147 -0.71 -9.17 6.69
N CYS A 148 -1.49 -8.23 7.23
CA CYS A 148 -2.78 -7.82 6.69
C CYS A 148 -2.67 -7.00 5.39
N CYS A 149 -1.87 -5.92 5.37
CA CYS A 149 -1.70 -5.04 4.22
C CYS A 149 -0.34 -4.32 4.26
N LEU A 150 0.04 -3.68 3.15
CA LEU A 150 1.30 -2.95 3.05
C LEU A 150 1.31 -1.63 3.84
N ARG A 151 0.14 -1.00 4.03
CA ARG A 151 0.04 0.29 4.74
C ARG A 151 0.41 0.15 6.22
N CYS A 152 0.09 -0.98 6.85
CA CYS A 152 0.38 -1.23 8.27
C CYS A 152 1.87 -1.35 8.62
N ILE A 153 2.73 -1.55 7.61
CA ILE A 153 4.19 -1.65 7.79
C ILE A 153 4.92 -0.43 7.23
N GLN A 154 4.21 0.47 6.56
CA GLN A 154 4.82 1.58 5.86
C GLN A 154 4.94 2.76 6.82
N PRO A 155 6.16 3.17 7.22
CA PRO A 155 6.33 4.25 8.21
C PRO A 155 5.78 5.59 7.71
N ARG A 156 5.72 5.79 6.38
CA ARG A 156 5.20 7.04 5.79
C ARG A 156 3.70 7.24 5.98
N ASP A 157 2.95 6.17 6.22
CA ASP A 157 1.50 6.24 6.36
C ASP A 157 1.08 6.55 7.81
N HIS A 158 2.04 6.75 8.72
CA HIS A 158 1.80 7.02 10.15
C HIS A 158 2.54 8.29 10.58
N ASN A 159 1.94 9.06 11.49
CA ASN A 159 2.45 10.37 11.90
C ASN A 159 3.84 10.31 12.56
N PHE A 160 4.13 9.24 13.31
CA PHE A 160 5.38 9.07 14.05
C PHE A 160 6.40 8.18 13.32
N ALA A 161 6.21 7.91 12.03
CA ALA A 161 7.07 7.02 11.26
C ALA A 161 7.25 5.61 11.85
N THR A 162 6.28 5.16 12.65
CA THR A 162 6.25 3.84 13.29
C THR A 162 5.46 2.82 12.46
N THR A 163 5.24 1.62 13.00
CA THR A 163 4.31 0.61 12.44
C THR A 163 2.94 0.68 13.09
N CYS A 164 1.92 0.15 12.42
CA CYS A 164 0.57 0.17 12.94
C CYS A 164 0.41 -0.71 14.20
N VAL A 165 -0.51 -0.34 15.08
CA VAL A 165 -0.85 -1.08 16.33
C VAL A 165 -1.20 -2.56 16.07
N CYS A 166 -1.72 -2.89 14.89
CA CYS A 166 -2.03 -4.28 14.53
C CYS A 166 -0.80 -5.19 14.42
N ARG A 167 0.41 -4.63 14.32
CA ARG A 167 1.67 -5.40 14.29
C ARG A 167 2.21 -5.73 15.66
N VAL A 168 1.70 -5.10 16.71
CA VAL A 168 2.08 -5.40 18.09
C VAL A 168 1.44 -6.74 18.50
N PRO A 169 2.16 -7.66 19.17
CA PRO A 169 1.58 -8.90 19.69
C PRO A 169 0.52 -8.68 20.77
N LYS A 170 -0.50 -9.55 20.87
CA LYS A 170 -1.60 -9.49 21.85
C LYS A 170 -1.12 -9.45 23.29
N HIS A 171 -0.10 -10.23 23.63
CA HIS A 171 0.40 -10.33 25.01
C HIS A 171 1.05 -9.05 25.53
N LEU A 172 1.49 -8.15 24.64
CA LEU A 172 2.08 -6.85 25.00
C LEU A 172 1.04 -5.71 25.04
N ARG A 173 -0.25 -6.01 24.81
CA ARG A 173 -1.29 -5.00 24.69
C ARG A 173 -2.19 -4.97 25.90
N GLU A 174 -2.48 -3.75 26.35
CA GLU A 174 -3.43 -3.48 27.44
C GLU A 174 -4.88 -3.69 26.98
N GLU A 175 -5.21 -3.29 25.74
CA GLU A 175 -6.55 -3.45 25.15
C GLU A 175 -6.66 -4.72 24.29
N LYS A 176 -7.70 -5.53 24.57
CA LYS A 176 -7.89 -6.86 23.96
C LYS A 176 -8.53 -6.84 22.56
N VAL A 177 -9.30 -5.81 22.24
CA VAL A 177 -9.99 -5.69 20.95
C VAL A 177 -9.50 -4.44 20.24
N ILE A 178 -8.74 -4.64 19.16
CA ILE A 178 -8.17 -3.55 18.37
C ILE A 178 -8.71 -3.66 16.96
N GLU A 179 -9.03 -2.51 16.38
CA GLU A 179 -9.45 -2.41 14.99
C GLU A 179 -8.51 -1.45 14.28
N CYS A 180 -7.75 -1.97 13.32
CA CYS A 180 -6.83 -1.15 12.54
C CYS A 180 -7.59 -0.12 11.70
N VAL A 181 -7.24 1.16 11.82
CA VAL A 181 -7.83 2.24 11.01
C VAL A 181 -7.72 1.97 9.50
N HIS A 182 -6.61 1.37 9.03
CA HIS A 182 -6.38 1.18 7.60
C HIS A 182 -7.14 0.00 6.98
N CYS A 183 -7.24 -1.12 7.68
CA CYS A 183 -7.73 -2.38 7.09
C CYS A 183 -8.70 -3.17 8.00
N GLY A 184 -9.01 -2.66 9.20
CA GLY A 184 -9.93 -3.31 10.13
C GLY A 184 -9.41 -4.60 10.76
N CYS A 185 -8.13 -4.95 10.59
CA CYS A 185 -7.58 -6.17 11.18
C CYS A 185 -7.44 -6.07 12.71
N ARG A 186 -7.58 -7.23 13.38
CA ARG A 186 -7.55 -7.38 14.84
C ARG A 186 -6.21 -7.89 15.40
N GLY A 187 -5.16 -7.72 14.62
CA GLY A 187 -3.83 -8.29 14.88
C GLY A 187 -3.31 -9.02 13.66
N CYS A 188 -2.07 -8.72 13.30
CA CYS A 188 -1.37 -9.33 12.16
C CYS A 188 0.09 -9.68 12.49
N ALA A 189 0.42 -9.73 13.78
CA ALA A 189 1.66 -10.34 14.25
C ALA A 189 1.58 -11.86 14.02
N SER A 190 2.67 -12.46 13.56
CA SER A 190 2.68 -13.91 13.26
C SER A 190 2.69 -14.79 14.52
N GLY A 191 3.03 -14.24 15.70
CA GLY A 191 3.07 -14.95 16.98
C GLY A 191 1.82 -14.79 17.87
N ASP A 192 0.71 -14.33 17.28
CA ASP A 192 -0.60 -14.11 17.95
C ASP A 192 -1.66 -15.17 17.62
#